data_AF-A0A975J4U9-F1
#
_entry.id   AF-A0A975J4U9-F1
#
_cell.length_a   1.000
_cell.length_b   1.000
_cell.length_c   1.000
_cell.angle_alpha   90.00
_cell.angle_beta   90.00
_cell.angle_gamma   90.00
#
_symmetry.space_group_name_H-M   'P 1'
#
loop_
_entity.id
_entity.type
_entity.pdbx_description
1 polymer ?
#
loop_
_entity_poly.entity_id
_entity_poly.type
_entity_poly.pdbx_seq_one_letter_code
_entity_poly.pdbx_strand_id
1 'polypeptide(L)'
;MKIFNNPNVNKAMQIYNNKTTEKLGNTKGVERPKDELQLSDRAKEYQIAMKAFKNLPEVREDLVGELKDKIKQGSYNVTGEEIADKIIESVIVDRKI
;
A
#
# COMPACT_ATOMS: atom_id res chain seq x y z
N MET A 1 -28.94 -67.53 39.11
CA MET A 1 -27.92 -66.90 38.25
C MET A 1 -27.90 -65.40 38.52
N LYS A 2 -26.74 -64.81 38.84
CA LYS A 2 -26.57 -63.35 38.98
C LYS A 2 -25.58 -62.91 37.90
N ILE A 3 -26.05 -62.14 36.93
CA ILE A 3 -25.21 -61.56 35.87
C ILE A 3 -24.44 -60.39 36.49
N PHE A 4 -23.12 -60.53 36.58
CA PHE A 4 -22.25 -59.45 37.05
C PHE A 4 -22.05 -58.45 35.90
N ASN A 5 -22.43 -57.19 36.14
CA ASN A 5 -22.21 -56.08 35.23
C ASN A 5 -20.69 -55.85 35.09
N ASN A 6 -20.11 -56.23 33.95
CA ASN A 6 -18.68 -56.07 33.71
C ASN A 6 -18.38 -54.58 33.40
N PRO A 7 -17.61 -53.88 34.25
CA PRO A 7 -17.36 -52.44 34.11
C PRO A 7 -16.63 -52.08 32.81
N ASN A 8 -16.01 -53.06 32.14
CA ASN A 8 -15.34 -52.85 30.86
C ASN A 8 -16.32 -52.63 29.69
N VAL A 9 -17.57 -53.09 29.81
CA VAL A 9 -18.60 -52.87 28.78
C VAL A 9 -19.01 -51.39 28.73
N ASN A 10 -19.11 -50.74 29.90
CA ASN A 10 -19.40 -49.31 29.98
C ASN A 10 -18.26 -48.46 29.41
N LYS A 11 -17.00 -48.86 29.65
CA LYS A 11 -15.80 -48.22 29.05
C LYS A 11 -15.77 -48.37 27.53
N ALA A 12 -16.10 -49.55 27.01
CA ALA A 12 -16.16 -49.78 25.56
C ALA A 12 -17.27 -48.94 24.90
N MET A 13 -18.43 -48.82 25.55
CA MET A 13 -19.54 -48.00 25.07
C MET A 13 -19.22 -46.51 25.09
N GLN A 14 -18.47 -46.03 26.09
CA GLN A 14 -17.92 -44.67 26.12
C GLN A 14 -17.02 -44.44 24.90
N ILE A 15 -16.01 -45.28 24.66
CA ILE A 15 -15.10 -45.12 23.52
C ILE A 15 -15.84 -45.09 22.17
N TYR A 16 -16.91 -45.90 22.03
CA TYR A 16 -17.72 -45.91 20.80
C TYR A 16 -18.54 -44.62 20.62
N ASN A 17 -19.10 -44.07 21.71
CA ASN A 17 -19.84 -42.81 21.71
C ASN A 17 -18.94 -41.57 21.59
N ASN A 18 -17.65 -41.69 21.91
CA ASN A 18 -16.67 -40.59 21.82
C ASN A 18 -16.14 -40.36 20.39
N LYS A 19 -16.67 -41.10 19.40
CA LYS A 19 -16.27 -40.99 17.99
C LYS A 19 -17.15 -40.01 17.19
N THR A 20 -17.73 -39.02 17.86
CA THR A 20 -18.39 -37.87 17.23
C THR A 20 -17.69 -36.59 17.65
N THR A 21 -16.91 -36.05 16.69
CA THR A 21 -16.51 -34.65 16.58
C THR A 21 -15.64 -34.06 17.70
N GLU A 22 -14.44 -34.59 17.89
CA GLU A 22 -13.31 -33.73 18.24
C GLU A 22 -12.79 -33.14 16.93
N LYS A 23 -13.35 -32.01 16.50
CA LYS A 23 -12.62 -31.11 15.60
C LYS A 23 -11.30 -30.86 16.31
N LEU A 24 -10.21 -31.39 15.76
CA LEU A 24 -8.85 -31.12 16.21
C LEU A 24 -8.69 -29.60 16.29
N GLY A 25 -8.91 -29.09 17.50
CA GLY A 25 -8.80 -27.69 17.83
C GLY A 25 -7.36 -27.33 17.63
N ASN A 26 -7.13 -26.45 16.67
CA ASN A 26 -5.88 -25.76 16.40
C ASN A 26 -4.65 -26.65 16.64
N THR A 27 -4.22 -27.35 15.58
CA THR A 27 -2.77 -27.43 15.40
C THR A 27 -2.29 -25.99 15.56
N LYS A 28 -1.56 -25.72 16.63
CA LYS A 28 -0.80 -24.47 16.76
C LYS A 28 0.13 -24.52 15.58
N GLY A 29 -0.36 -23.98 14.45
CA GLY A 29 0.42 -23.82 13.25
C GLY A 29 1.67 -23.13 13.75
N VAL A 30 2.81 -23.78 13.57
CA VAL A 30 4.09 -23.11 13.73
C VAL A 30 3.92 -21.80 12.97
N GLU A 31 3.85 -20.68 13.69
CA GLU A 31 3.77 -19.37 13.07
C GLU A 31 5.07 -19.26 12.30
N ARG A 32 5.01 -19.62 11.01
CA ARG A 32 6.11 -19.38 10.10
C ARG A 32 6.36 -17.87 10.19
N PRO A 33 7.62 -17.43 10.31
CA PRO A 33 7.91 -16.01 10.28
C PRO A 33 7.19 -15.43 9.06
N LYS A 34 6.24 -14.54 9.32
CA LYS A 34 5.51 -13.84 8.26
C LYS A 34 6.54 -12.93 7.61
N ASP A 35 6.53 -12.88 6.29
CA ASP A 35 7.38 -11.94 5.57
C ASP A 35 7.05 -10.52 6.04
N GLU A 36 8.04 -9.85 6.64
CA GLU A 36 7.91 -8.47 7.09
C GLU A 36 8.39 -7.52 6.01
N LEU A 37 7.52 -6.58 5.62
CA LEU A 37 7.90 -5.49 4.73
C LEU A 37 8.43 -4.33 5.57
N GLN A 38 9.74 -4.10 5.55
CA GLN A 38 10.35 -2.93 6.17
C GLN A 38 10.71 -1.88 5.10
N LEU A 39 9.95 -0.80 5.06
CA LEU A 39 10.20 0.31 4.13
C LEU A 39 11.22 1.28 4.73
N SER A 40 12.24 1.64 3.95
CA SER A 40 13.19 2.68 4.36
C SER A 40 12.49 4.02 4.57
N ASP A 41 13.03 4.87 5.43
CA ASP A 41 12.38 6.15 5.74
C ASP A 41 12.28 7.06 4.50
N ARG A 42 13.31 7.05 3.64
CA ARG A 42 13.26 7.72 2.33
C ARG A 42 12.14 7.22 1.43
N ALA A 43 11.87 5.91 1.45
CA ALA A 43 10.81 5.35 0.62
C ALA A 43 9.41 5.69 1.18
N LYS A 44 9.25 5.85 2.50
CA LYS A 44 8.03 6.41 3.11
C LYS A 44 7.83 7.86 2.70
N GLU A 45 8.88 8.68 2.78
CA GLU A 45 8.86 10.08 2.35
C GLU A 45 8.48 10.21 0.88
N TYR A 46 9.09 9.39 0.01
CA TYR A 46 8.77 9.36 -1.41
C TYR A 46 7.30 8.97 -1.66
N GLN A 47 6.77 7.99 -0.92
CA GLN A 47 5.37 7.60 -1.03
C GLN A 47 4.43 8.75 -0.65
N ILE A 48 4.77 9.53 0.39
CA ILE A 48 4.00 10.70 0.81
C ILE A 48 4.06 11.78 -0.27
N ALA A 49 5.26 12.09 -0.79
CA ALA A 49 5.45 13.08 -1.85
C ALA A 49 4.69 12.69 -3.14
N MET A 50 4.74 11.41 -3.52
CA MET A 50 4.02 10.89 -4.69
C MET A 50 2.50 10.96 -4.52
N LYS A 51 1.98 10.68 -3.32
CA LYS A 51 0.56 10.85 -3.01
C LYS A 51 0.14 12.32 -3.11
N ALA A 52 0.93 13.23 -2.55
CA ALA A 52 0.67 14.66 -2.65
C ALA A 52 0.69 15.13 -4.11
N PHE A 53 1.68 14.69 -4.90
CA PHE A 53 1.79 15.00 -6.32
C PHE A 53 0.57 14.54 -7.12
N LYS A 54 0.08 13.31 -6.90
CA LYS A 54 -1.12 12.79 -7.58
C LYS A 54 -2.41 13.53 -7.26
N ASN A 55 -2.48 14.18 -6.09
CA ASN A 55 -3.63 14.97 -5.69
C ASN A 55 -3.59 16.40 -6.23
N LEU A 56 -2.48 16.82 -6.86
CA LEU A 56 -2.41 18.14 -7.48
C LEU A 56 -3.33 18.20 -8.70
N PRO A 57 -3.96 19.36 -8.96
CA PRO A 57 -4.72 19.55 -10.18
C PRO A 57 -3.78 19.48 -11.39
N GLU A 58 -4.29 18.93 -12.49
CA GLU A 58 -3.57 18.86 -13.77
C GLU A 58 -3.18 20.26 -14.26
N VAL A 59 -4.06 21.23 -14.06
CA VAL A 59 -3.86 22.63 -14.43
C VAL A 59 -3.79 23.49 -13.18
N ARG A 60 -2.73 24.32 -13.09
CA ARG A 60 -2.61 25.36 -12.07
C ARG A 60 -3.34 26.62 -12.54
N GLU A 61 -4.66 26.65 -12.39
CA GLU A 61 -5.53 27.72 -12.88
C GLU A 61 -5.09 29.11 -12.41
N ASP A 62 -4.65 29.24 -11.15
CA ASP A 62 -4.19 30.52 -10.59
C ASP A 62 -2.99 31.10 -11.37
N LEU A 63 -2.00 30.25 -11.66
CA LEU A 63 -0.81 30.64 -12.43
C LEU A 63 -1.19 30.99 -13.87
N VAL A 64 -2.07 30.20 -14.48
CA VAL A 64 -2.53 30.44 -15.86
C VAL A 64 -3.29 31.77 -15.93
N GLY A 65 -4.14 32.06 -14.95
CA GLY A 65 -4.86 33.32 -14.82
C GLY A 65 -3.91 34.51 -14.70
N GLU A 66 -2.96 34.44 -13.77
CA GLU A 66 -1.96 35.50 -13.56
C GLU A 66 -1.17 35.80 -14.84
N LEU A 67 -0.70 34.75 -15.54
CA LEU A 67 0.04 34.91 -16.79
C LEU A 67 -0.82 35.51 -17.90
N LYS A 68 -2.07 35.05 -18.06
CA LYS A 68 -3.02 35.61 -19.02
C LYS A 68 -3.23 37.10 -18.77
N ASP A 69 -3.36 37.50 -17.51
CA ASP A 69 -3.59 38.89 -17.16
C ASP A 69 -2.34 39.76 -17.40
N LYS A 70 -1.14 39.28 -17.06
CA LYS A 70 0.12 39.95 -17.42
C LYS A 70 0.27 40.15 -18.92
N ILE A 71 -0.11 39.15 -19.72
CA ILE A 71 -0.07 39.23 -21.18
C ILE A 71 -1.07 40.28 -21.68
N LYS A 72 -2.32 40.27 -21.19
CA LYS A 72 -3.35 41.26 -21.57
C LYS A 72 -2.95 42.69 -21.20
N GLN A 73 -2.29 42.87 -20.06
CA GLN A 73 -1.82 44.16 -19.58
C GLN A 73 -0.53 44.62 -20.29
N GLY A 74 0.08 43.79 -21.13
CA GLY A 74 1.35 44.08 -21.79
C GLY A 74 2.55 44.11 -20.84
N SER A 75 2.40 43.61 -19.61
CA SER A 75 3.45 43.56 -18.59
C SER A 75 4.20 42.23 -18.56
N TYR A 76 3.88 41.32 -19.48
CA TYR A 76 4.61 40.07 -19.67
C TYR A 76 5.88 40.33 -20.47
N ASN A 77 7.01 40.46 -19.76
CA ASN A 77 8.31 40.72 -20.35
C ASN A 77 9.21 39.51 -20.10
N VAL A 78 9.61 38.84 -21.18
CA VAL A 78 10.58 37.73 -21.15
C VAL A 78 11.76 38.13 -22.02
N THR A 79 12.95 37.97 -21.47
CA THR A 79 14.22 38.28 -22.12
C THR A 79 14.64 37.15 -23.06
N GLY A 80 15.51 37.46 -24.02
CA GLY A 80 16.10 36.45 -24.89
C GLY A 80 16.94 35.42 -24.13
N GLU A 81 17.56 35.83 -23.03
CA GLU A 81 18.33 34.96 -22.13
C GLU A 81 17.44 33.93 -21.45
N GLU A 82 16.32 34.35 -20.86
CA GLU A 82 15.35 33.43 -20.23
C GLU A 82 14.79 32.39 -21.21
N ILE A 83 14.60 32.77 -22.48
CA ILE A 83 14.19 31.84 -23.54
C ILE A 83 15.30 30.83 -23.83
N ALA A 84 16.53 31.30 -24.01
CA ALA A 84 17.67 30.43 -24.30
C ALA A 84 17.93 29.43 -23.17
N ASP A 85 17.86 29.89 -21.92
CA ASP A 85 18.00 29.05 -20.73
C ASP A 85 16.95 27.94 -20.69
N LYS A 86 15.68 28.28 -20.98
CA LYS A 86 14.60 27.28 -21.00
C LYS A 86 14.76 26.26 -22.12
N ILE A 87 15.26 26.67 -23.28
CA ILE A 87 15.56 25.74 -24.37
C ILE A 87 16.66 24.75 -23.95
N ILE A 88 17.76 25.25 -23.37
CA ILE A 88 18.88 24.42 -22.94
C ILE A 88 18.45 23.47 -21.81
N GLU A 89 17.70 23.98 -20.83
CA GLU A 89 17.15 23.19 -19.73
C GLU A 89 16.30 22.03 -20.26
N SER A 90 15.36 22.31 -21.19
CA SER A 90 14.52 21.27 -21.81
C SER A 90 15.35 20.19 -22.48
N VAL A 91 16.35 20.57 -23.29
CA VAL A 91 17.21 19.61 -24.00
C VAL A 91 18.01 18.73 -23.04
N ILE A 92 18.45 19.28 -21.90
CA ILE A 92 19.19 18.51 -20.88
C ILE A 92 18.27 17.56 -20.13
N VAL A 93 17.05 18.01 -19.77
CA VAL A 93 16.06 17.21 -19.05
C VAL A 93 15.60 16.05 -19.93
N ASP A 94 15.23 16.29 -21.19
CA ASP A 94 14.76 15.26 -22.13
C ASP A 94 15.82 14.19 -22.40
N ARG A 95 17.11 14.50 -22.29
CA ARG A 95 18.19 13.52 -22.43
C ARG A 95 18.37 12.62 -21.21
N LYS A 96 18.03 13.12 -20.02
CA LYS A 96 18.24 12.41 -18.74
C LYS A 96 17.08 11.48 -18.36
N ILE A 97 15.92 11.67 -19.00
CA ILE A 97 14.73 10.84 -18.85
C ILE A 97 14.79 9.71 -19.90
#